data_AF-A0A5D2B189-F1
#
_entry.id   AF-A0A5D2B189-F1
#
_cell.length_a   1.000
_cell.length_b   1.000
_cell.length_c   1.000
_cell.angle_alpha   90.00
_cell.angle_beta   90.00
_cell.angle_gamma   90.00
#
_symmetry.space_group_name_H-M   'P 1'
#
loop_
_entity.id
_entity.type
_entity.pdbx_description
1 polymer ?
#
loop_
_entity_poly.entity_id
_entity_poly.type
_entity_poly.pdbx_seq_one_letter_code
_entity_poly.pdbx_strand_id
1 'polypeptide(L)'
;MESKVLSWKIKKSKFETHPSITMVSTNTRELKEAKLKPLEAGSPLRIGVLATDATLKAGFYQEKLQNEGFEVVLPDKATMEHTVIPAIDAINRKDMEGAQNLLRIALQVLLVRAVNTVILASNDMCDLLPRDDPLLKKCLDPMDALAMSTIKWAQQAVKEGT
;
A
#
# COMPACT_ATOMS: atom_id res chain seq x y z
N MET A 1 26.07 -40.16 23.38
CA MET A 1 25.66 -39.36 22.22
C MET A 1 24.39 -38.63 22.60
N GLU A 2 24.51 -37.38 23.04
CA GLU A 2 23.36 -36.50 23.28
C GLU A 2 23.71 -35.13 22.71
N SER A 3 23.13 -34.83 21.54
CA SER A 3 23.29 -33.57 20.84
C SER A 3 22.42 -32.51 21.50
N LYS A 4 23.05 -31.54 22.16
CA LYS A 4 22.40 -30.34 22.70
C LYS A 4 21.90 -29.48 21.54
N VAL A 5 20.58 -29.45 21.36
CA VAL A 5 19.88 -28.56 20.42
C VAL A 5 20.04 -27.12 20.93
N LEU A 6 20.78 -26.30 20.18
CA LEU A 6 20.98 -24.88 20.48
C LEU A 6 19.66 -24.13 20.33
N SER A 7 19.09 -23.71 21.47
CA SER A 7 17.96 -22.79 21.53
C SER A 7 18.45 -21.38 21.18
N TRP A 8 18.20 -20.95 19.94
CA TRP A 8 18.44 -19.57 19.53
C TRP A 8 17.26 -18.71 19.96
N LYS A 9 17.36 -18.11 21.16
CA LYS A 9 16.54 -16.96 21.54
C LYS A 9 17.00 -15.77 20.70
N ILE A 10 16.19 -15.37 19.71
CA ILE A 10 16.40 -14.12 18.98
C ILE A 10 16.29 -12.98 20.00
N LYS A 11 17.43 -12.41 20.41
CA LYS A 11 17.46 -11.17 21.17
C LYS A 11 16.87 -10.09 20.26
N LYS A 12 15.74 -9.50 20.66
CA LYS A 12 15.24 -8.24 20.06
C LYS A 12 16.41 -7.25 20.06
N SER A 13 16.89 -6.92 18.86
CA SER A 13 17.97 -5.97 18.67
C SER A 13 17.47 -4.57 19.06
N LYS A 14 18.33 -3.78 19.73
CA LYS A 14 18.10 -2.38 20.13
C LYS A 14 18.00 -1.44 18.92
N PHE A 15 16.95 -1.59 18.10
CA PHE A 15 16.59 -0.64 17.04
C PHE A 15 15.42 0.29 17.44
N GLU A 16 14.90 0.16 18.66
CA GLU A 16 13.68 0.85 19.12
C GLU A 16 13.82 2.34 19.45
N THR A 17 14.99 2.98 19.27
CA THR A 17 15.18 4.42 19.56
C THR A 17 15.22 5.33 18.32
N HIS A 18 15.03 4.79 17.12
CA HIS A 18 14.80 5.60 15.93
C HIS A 18 13.34 5.46 15.48
N PRO A 19 12.67 6.54 15.06
CA PRO A 19 11.32 6.44 14.51
C PRO A 19 11.35 5.44 13.35
N SER A 20 10.66 4.31 13.51
CA SER A 20 10.56 3.30 12.46
C SER A 20 9.66 3.83 11.35
N ILE A 21 10.25 4.15 10.20
CA ILE A 21 9.50 4.54 9.01
C ILE A 21 8.90 3.27 8.41
N THR A 22 7.61 3.02 8.69
CA THR A 22 6.88 1.94 8.04
C THR A 22 6.22 2.43 6.76
N MET A 23 6.07 1.54 5.78
CA MET A 23 5.39 1.86 4.52
C MET A 23 3.95 2.33 4.78
N VAL A 24 3.18 1.59 5.58
CA VAL A 24 1.78 1.93 5.91
C VAL A 24 1.64 3.30 6.57
N SER A 25 2.51 3.62 7.54
CA SER A 25 2.47 4.93 8.20
C SER A 25 2.81 6.08 7.26
N THR A 26 3.73 5.84 6.33
CA THR A 26 4.19 6.83 5.37
C THR A 26 3.12 7.17 4.35
N ASN A 27 2.49 6.15 3.77
CA ASN A 27 1.38 6.32 2.83
C ASN A 27 0.23 7.09 3.49
N THR A 28 -0.12 6.74 4.73
CA THR A 28 -1.22 7.40 5.44
C THR A 28 -0.93 8.88 5.68
N ARG A 29 0.31 9.23 6.00
CA ARG A 29 0.74 10.62 6.14
C ARG A 29 0.67 11.35 4.80
N GLU A 30 1.12 10.74 3.71
CA GLU A 30 1.05 11.36 2.39
C GLU A 30 -0.39 11.63 1.96
N LEU A 31 -1.32 10.71 2.24
CA LEU A 31 -2.76 10.92 2.00
C LEU A 31 -3.30 12.14 2.76
N LYS A 32 -2.83 12.39 3.98
CA LYS A 32 -3.19 13.60 4.74
C LYS A 32 -2.58 14.87 4.13
N GLU A 33 -1.32 14.80 3.70
CA GLU A 33 -0.61 15.93 3.07
C GLU A 33 -1.19 16.26 1.67
N ALA A 34 -1.75 15.28 0.96
CA ALA A 34 -2.34 15.45 -0.37
C ALA A 34 -3.62 16.31 -0.41
N LYS A 35 -4.18 16.69 0.75
CA LYS A 35 -5.39 17.56 0.87
C LYS A 35 -6.53 17.12 -0.05
N LEU A 36 -6.76 15.81 -0.14
CA LEU A 36 -7.83 15.24 -0.95
C LEU A 36 -9.19 15.75 -0.46
N LYS A 37 -10.09 16.03 -1.39
CA LYS A 37 -11.48 16.40 -1.07
C LYS A 37 -12.34 15.14 -1.05
N PRO A 38 -13.18 14.94 -0.02
CA PRO A 38 -14.19 13.88 -0.03
C PRO A 38 -15.05 13.94 -1.28
N LEU A 39 -15.48 12.77 -1.76
CA LEU A 39 -16.36 12.69 -2.93
C LEU A 39 -17.78 13.18 -2.62
N GLU A 40 -18.20 13.06 -1.36
CA GLU A 40 -19.48 13.59 -0.87
C GLU A 40 -19.24 14.61 0.25
N ALA A 41 -20.01 15.70 0.26
CA ALA A 41 -19.84 16.76 1.24
C ALA A 41 -20.14 16.25 2.65
N GLY A 42 -19.13 16.31 3.54
CA GLY A 42 -19.25 15.83 4.92
C GLY A 42 -18.95 14.34 5.11
N SER A 43 -18.58 13.59 4.07
CA SER A 43 -18.13 12.21 4.20
C SER A 43 -16.62 12.13 4.55
N PRO A 44 -16.16 11.04 5.20
CA PRO A 44 -14.74 10.77 5.29
C PRO A 44 -14.14 10.52 3.90
N LEU A 45 -12.81 10.66 3.79
CA LEU A 45 -12.07 10.24 2.61
C LEU A 45 -12.06 8.71 2.53
N ARG A 46 -12.44 8.17 1.37
CA ARG A 46 -12.54 6.73 1.12
C ARG A 46 -11.31 6.26 0.35
N ILE A 47 -10.56 5.33 0.93
CA ILE A 47 -9.28 4.86 0.40
C ILE A 47 -9.43 3.40 0.01
N GLY A 48 -9.25 3.11 -1.28
CA GLY A 48 -9.16 1.74 -1.78
C GLY A 48 -7.82 1.11 -1.40
N VAL A 49 -7.80 -0.16 -1.04
CA VAL A 49 -6.53 -0.89 -0.82
C VAL A 49 -6.52 -2.15 -1.68
N LEU A 50 -5.59 -2.21 -2.62
CA LEU A 50 -5.29 -3.43 -3.38
C LEU A 50 -4.02 -4.05 -2.83
N ALA A 51 -4.12 -5.31 -2.40
CA ALA A 51 -3.00 -6.06 -1.88
C ALA A 51 -3.26 -7.56 -2.07
N THR A 52 -2.27 -8.39 -1.74
CA THR A 52 -2.47 -9.84 -1.64
C THR A 52 -3.52 -10.16 -0.56
N ASP A 53 -4.20 -11.30 -0.69
CA ASP A 53 -5.19 -11.76 0.30
C ASP A 53 -4.57 -11.87 1.72
N ALA A 54 -3.31 -12.33 1.81
CA ALA A 54 -2.58 -12.39 3.07
C ALA A 54 -2.37 -10.99 3.68
N THR A 55 -1.98 -10.00 2.86
CA THR A 55 -1.79 -8.61 3.31
C THR A 55 -3.11 -7.99 3.78
N LEU A 56 -4.20 -8.23 3.04
CA LEU A 56 -5.52 -7.72 3.42
C LEU A 56 -6.01 -8.38 4.73
N LYS A 57 -5.84 -9.69 4.90
CA LYS A 57 -6.21 -10.40 6.13
C LYS A 57 -5.39 -9.97 7.35
N ALA A 58 -4.13 -9.58 7.15
CA ALA A 58 -3.29 -9.09 8.23
C ALA A 58 -3.75 -7.73 8.80
N GLY A 59 -4.51 -6.94 8.05
CA GLY A 59 -5.24 -5.78 8.58
C GLY A 59 -4.42 -4.49 8.79
N PHE A 60 -3.10 -4.50 8.55
CA PHE A 60 -2.23 -3.37 8.89
C PHE A 60 -2.63 -2.05 8.21
N TYR A 61 -3.01 -2.09 6.93
CA TYR A 61 -3.47 -0.91 6.20
C TYR A 61 -4.82 -0.42 6.72
N GLN A 62 -5.73 -1.35 6.97
CA GLN A 62 -7.09 -1.06 7.43
C GLN A 62 -7.04 -0.35 8.77
N GLU A 63 -6.34 -0.95 9.75
CA GLU A 63 -6.21 -0.39 11.09
C GLU A 63 -5.57 1.01 11.05
N LYS A 64 -4.46 1.17 10.32
CA LYS A 64 -3.74 2.44 10.29
C LYS A 64 -4.54 3.56 9.62
N LEU A 65 -5.19 3.28 8.48
CA LEU A 65 -6.00 4.26 7.77
C LEU A 65 -7.24 4.65 8.58
N GLN A 66 -7.93 3.67 9.18
CA GLN A 66 -9.11 3.92 10.00
C GLN A 66 -8.77 4.78 11.23
N ASN A 67 -7.67 4.46 11.92
CA ASN A 67 -7.19 5.25 13.07
C ASN A 67 -6.88 6.71 12.71
N GLU A 68 -6.59 6.99 11.44
CA GLU A 68 -6.24 8.31 10.94
C GLU A 68 -7.46 9.06 10.37
N GLY A 69 -8.65 8.46 10.43
CA GLY A 69 -9.94 9.06 10.04
C GLY A 69 -10.41 8.73 8.62
N PHE A 70 -9.75 7.79 7.95
CA PHE A 70 -10.12 7.36 6.59
C PHE A 70 -11.11 6.20 6.63
N GLU A 71 -12.01 6.15 5.65
CA GLU A 71 -12.80 4.96 5.38
C GLU A 71 -12.01 4.06 4.43
N VAL A 72 -11.92 2.76 4.72
CA VAL A 72 -11.13 1.82 3.92
C VAL A 72 -12.06 0.92 3.11
N VAL A 73 -11.84 0.90 1.80
CA VAL A 73 -12.60 0.10 0.85
C VAL A 73 -11.72 -1.01 0.31
N LEU A 74 -12.09 -2.26 0.59
CA LEU A 74 -11.38 -3.43 0.10
C LEU A 74 -12.09 -4.02 -1.13
N PRO A 75 -11.37 -4.65 -2.05
CA PRO A 75 -11.99 -5.48 -3.09
C PRO A 75 -12.89 -6.54 -2.45
N ASP A 76 -14.05 -6.80 -3.05
CA ASP A 76 -14.94 -7.86 -2.56
C ASP A 76 -14.38 -9.24 -2.93
N LYS A 77 -15.01 -10.28 -2.41
CA LYS A 77 -14.56 -11.67 -2.61
C LYS A 77 -14.47 -12.03 -4.10
N ALA A 78 -15.46 -11.62 -4.91
CA ALA A 78 -15.47 -11.90 -6.34
C ALA A 78 -14.33 -11.18 -7.08
N THR A 79 -14.07 -9.91 -6.74
CA THR A 79 -12.96 -9.12 -7.29
C THR A 79 -11.62 -9.74 -6.90
N MET A 80 -11.49 -10.23 -5.67
CA MET A 80 -10.29 -10.94 -5.23
C MET A 80 -10.08 -12.23 -6.05
N GLU A 81 -11.09 -13.09 -6.13
CA GLU A 81 -11.01 -14.40 -6.76
C GLU A 81 -10.84 -14.35 -8.28
N HIS A 82 -11.52 -13.41 -8.95
CA HIS A 82 -11.55 -13.36 -10.41
C HIS A 82 -10.61 -12.33 -11.02
N THR A 83 -10.05 -11.43 -10.20
CA THR A 83 -9.24 -10.33 -10.74
C THR A 83 -7.89 -10.20 -10.03
N VAL A 84 -7.88 -9.97 -8.71
CA VAL A 84 -6.63 -9.68 -7.98
C VAL A 84 -5.72 -10.90 -7.90
N ILE A 85 -6.25 -12.06 -7.50
CA ILE A 85 -5.46 -13.30 -7.41
C ILE A 85 -4.96 -13.71 -8.81
N PRO A 86 -5.80 -13.75 -9.86
CA PRO A 86 -5.33 -14.03 -11.22
C PRO A 86 -4.29 -13.03 -11.74
N ALA A 87 -4.37 -11.74 -11.36
CA ALA A 87 -3.37 -10.75 -11.74
C ALA A 87 -2.00 -11.10 -11.13
N ILE A 88 -1.96 -11.41 -9.83
CA ILE A 88 -0.73 -11.84 -9.14
C ILE A 88 -0.17 -13.12 -9.77
N ASP A 89 -1.02 -14.09 -10.08
CA ASP A 89 -0.61 -15.31 -10.75
C ASP A 89 -0.04 -15.05 -12.16
N ALA A 90 -0.61 -14.10 -12.90
CA ALA A 90 -0.09 -13.68 -14.20
C ALA A 90 1.29 -13.00 -14.07
N ILE A 91 1.49 -12.14 -13.06
CA ILE A 91 2.81 -11.57 -12.72
C ILE A 91 3.83 -12.70 -12.49
N ASN A 92 3.48 -13.68 -11.65
CA ASN A 92 4.36 -14.81 -11.33
C ASN A 92 4.72 -15.65 -12.57
N ARG A 93 3.81 -15.73 -13.55
CA ARG A 93 4.03 -16.39 -14.84
C ARG A 93 4.71 -15.49 -15.89
N LYS A 94 5.02 -14.23 -15.55
CA LYS A 94 5.57 -13.19 -16.44
C LYS A 94 4.64 -12.82 -17.61
N ASP A 95 3.35 -13.07 -17.46
CA ASP A 95 2.32 -12.60 -18.39
C ASP A 95 1.92 -11.17 -18.03
N MET A 96 2.73 -10.22 -18.50
CA MET A 96 2.58 -8.80 -18.14
C MET A 96 1.31 -8.18 -18.72
N GLU A 97 0.88 -8.62 -19.91
CA GLU A 97 -0.34 -8.12 -20.54
C GLU A 97 -1.58 -8.62 -19.79
N GLY A 98 -1.64 -9.92 -19.47
CA GLY A 98 -2.71 -10.49 -18.66
C GLY A 98 -2.78 -9.86 -17.28
N ALA A 99 -1.63 -9.71 -16.60
CA ALA A 99 -1.55 -9.07 -15.29
C ALA A 99 -2.02 -7.62 -15.32
N GLN A 100 -1.61 -6.84 -16.33
CA GLN A 100 -2.01 -5.45 -16.50
C GLN A 100 -3.52 -5.33 -16.73
N ASN A 101 -4.09 -6.15 -17.62
CA ASN A 101 -5.52 -6.11 -17.92
C ASN A 101 -6.37 -6.43 -16.69
N LEU A 102 -5.97 -7.46 -15.93
CA LEU A 102 -6.65 -7.82 -14.69
C LEU A 102 -6.50 -6.70 -13.63
N LEU A 103 -5.31 -6.13 -13.45
CA LEU A 103 -5.11 -5.03 -12.52
C LEU A 103 -5.99 -3.81 -12.86
N ARG A 104 -6.11 -3.46 -14.15
CA ARG A 104 -7.01 -2.37 -14.59
C ARG A 104 -8.45 -2.63 -14.19
N ILE A 105 -8.94 -3.87 -14.35
CA ILE A 105 -10.30 -4.25 -13.92
C ILE A 105 -10.45 -4.10 -12.41
N ALA A 106 -9.49 -4.58 -11.62
CA ALA A 106 -9.55 -4.49 -10.16
C ALA A 106 -9.58 -3.03 -9.68
N LEU A 107 -8.77 -2.17 -10.30
CA LEU A 107 -8.77 -0.73 -10.05
C LEU A 107 -10.11 -0.08 -10.41
N GLN A 108 -10.65 -0.38 -11.59
CA GLN A 108 -11.94 0.14 -12.02
C GLN A 108 -13.06 -0.25 -11.07
N VAL A 109 -13.10 -1.50 -10.60
CA VAL A 109 -14.08 -1.95 -9.61
C VAL A 109 -14.01 -1.12 -8.32
N LEU A 110 -12.82 -0.82 -7.81
CA LEU A 110 -12.68 0.05 -6.64
C LEU A 110 -13.06 1.50 -6.93
N LEU A 111 -12.67 2.05 -8.09
CA LEU A 111 -13.00 3.42 -8.48
C LEU A 111 -14.51 3.64 -8.63
N VAL A 112 -15.23 2.66 -9.19
CA VAL A 112 -16.70 2.69 -9.31
C VAL A 112 -17.38 2.69 -7.93
N ARG A 113 -16.71 2.18 -6.89
CA ARG A 113 -17.19 2.23 -5.50
C ARG A 113 -16.93 3.56 -4.79
N ALA A 114 -16.64 4.61 -5.57
CA ALA A 114 -16.41 5.97 -5.10
C ALA A 114 -15.30 6.04 -4.03
N VAL A 115 -14.11 5.52 -4.37
CA VAL A 115 -12.89 5.77 -3.60
C VAL A 115 -12.19 7.03 -4.12
N ASN A 116 -11.61 7.80 -3.21
CA ASN A 116 -10.83 9.00 -3.54
C ASN A 116 -9.51 8.65 -4.23
N THR A 117 -8.88 7.58 -3.77
CA THR A 117 -7.61 7.06 -4.28
C THR A 117 -7.46 5.60 -3.87
N VAL A 118 -6.60 4.86 -4.57
CA VAL A 118 -6.30 3.45 -4.30
C VAL A 118 -4.82 3.29 -3.94
N ILE A 119 -4.53 2.67 -2.80
CA ILE A 119 -3.17 2.27 -2.45
C ILE A 119 -2.87 0.92 -3.12
N LEU A 120 -1.81 0.87 -3.93
CA LEU A 120 -1.28 -0.36 -4.51
C LEU A 120 -0.28 -1.00 -3.53
N ALA A 121 -0.77 -1.71 -2.52
CA ALA A 121 0.03 -2.26 -1.42
C ALA A 121 0.88 -3.50 -1.80
N SER A 122 1.23 -3.64 -3.07
CA SER A 122 2.17 -4.62 -3.62
C SER A 122 3.00 -3.94 -4.70
N ASN A 123 4.33 -3.95 -4.50
CA ASN A 123 5.32 -3.42 -5.43
C ASN A 123 5.14 -3.97 -6.84
N ASP A 124 4.85 -5.27 -6.95
CA ASP A 124 4.70 -5.94 -8.24
C ASP A 124 3.50 -5.41 -9.04
N MET A 125 2.52 -4.77 -8.38
CA MET A 125 1.36 -4.16 -9.03
C MET A 125 1.64 -2.75 -9.56
N CYS A 126 2.56 -2.00 -8.93
CA CYS A 126 2.90 -0.63 -9.36
C CYS A 126 3.56 -0.62 -10.74
N ASP A 127 4.44 -1.59 -11.01
CA ASP A 127 5.20 -1.68 -12.26
C ASP A 127 4.36 -2.18 -13.47
N LEU A 128 3.11 -2.62 -13.24
CA LEU A 128 2.26 -3.16 -14.30
C LEU A 128 1.61 -2.09 -15.17
N LEU A 129 1.36 -0.89 -14.64
CA LEU A 129 0.70 0.18 -15.39
C LEU A 129 1.75 1.10 -16.03
N PRO A 130 1.57 1.50 -17.30
CA PRO A 130 2.48 2.45 -17.94
C PRO A 130 2.39 3.79 -17.23
N ARG A 131 3.51 4.53 -17.14
CA ARG A 131 3.59 5.80 -16.37
C ARG A 131 2.53 6.83 -16.75
N ASP A 132 2.10 6.86 -18.01
CA ASP A 132 1.09 7.78 -18.52
C ASP A 132 -0.36 7.30 -18.31
N ASP A 133 -0.56 6.15 -17.65
CA ASP A 133 -1.90 5.60 -17.42
C ASP A 133 -2.74 6.55 -16.53
N PRO A 134 -3.94 6.96 -16.98
CA PRO A 134 -4.80 7.84 -16.20
C PRO A 134 -5.23 7.22 -14.86
N LEU A 135 -5.25 5.88 -14.73
CA LEU A 135 -5.56 5.20 -13.48
C LEU A 135 -4.47 5.41 -12.43
N LEU A 136 -3.21 5.57 -12.82
CA LEU A 136 -2.11 5.84 -11.88
C LEU A 136 -2.30 7.19 -11.16
N LYS A 137 -2.94 8.18 -11.80
CA LYS A 137 -3.26 9.46 -11.15
C LYS A 137 -4.26 9.32 -9.99
N LYS A 138 -4.94 8.18 -9.90
CA LYS A 138 -5.86 7.81 -8.82
C LYS A 138 -5.28 6.74 -7.91
N CYS A 139 -4.02 6.38 -8.10
CA CYS A 139 -3.31 5.42 -7.28
C CYS A 139 -2.23 6.12 -6.45
N LEU A 140 -1.94 5.57 -5.29
CA LEU A 140 -0.78 5.89 -4.48
C LEU A 140 0.15 4.68 -4.51
N ASP A 141 1.38 4.90 -4.99
CA ASP A 141 2.46 3.93 -4.91
C ASP A 141 3.11 4.03 -3.51
N PRO A 142 3.05 2.97 -2.69
CA PRO A 142 3.69 2.94 -1.38
C PRO A 142 5.20 3.21 -1.38
N MET A 143 5.90 2.83 -2.45
CA MET A 143 7.34 2.97 -2.55
C MET A 143 7.73 4.40 -2.90
N ASP A 144 7.00 5.06 -3.79
CA ASP A 144 7.18 6.48 -4.06
C ASP A 144 6.91 7.32 -2.80
N ALA A 145 5.83 7.00 -2.07
CA ALA A 145 5.49 7.62 -0.78
C ALA A 145 6.64 7.52 0.23
N LEU A 146 7.22 6.32 0.32
CA LEU A 146 8.32 6.01 1.22
C LEU A 146 9.61 6.75 0.83
N ALA A 147 9.96 6.73 -0.46
CA ALA A 147 11.13 7.42 -0.99
C ALA A 147 11.04 8.93 -0.74
N MET A 148 9.89 9.55 -1.07
CA MET A 148 9.65 10.97 -0.89
C MET A 148 9.72 11.38 0.59
N SER A 149 9.18 10.57 1.49
CA SER A 149 9.26 10.83 2.93
C SER A 149 10.67 10.69 3.47
N THR A 150 11.45 9.74 2.94
CA THR A 150 12.87 9.57 3.30
C THR A 150 13.71 10.77 2.85
N ILE A 151 13.48 11.28 1.63
CA ILE A 151 14.13 12.50 1.12
C ILE A 151 13.79 13.71 1.99
N LYS A 152 12.50 13.89 2.33
CA LYS A 152 12.04 14.99 3.22
C LYS A 152 12.73 14.92 4.58
N TRP A 153 12.82 13.73 5.18
CA TRP A 153 13.51 13.54 6.45
C TRP A 153 14.99 13.89 6.36
N ALA A 154 15.69 13.41 5.33
CA ALA A 154 17.11 13.70 5.13
C ALA A 154 17.38 15.20 4.95
N GLN A 155 16.51 15.91 4.21
CA GLN A 155 16.61 17.37 4.02
C GLN A 155 16.41 18.15 5.34
N GLN A 156 15.52 17.68 6.22
CA GLN A 156 15.30 18.29 7.53
C GLN A 156 16.50 18.09 8.46
N ALA A 157 17.06 16.87 8.50
CA ALA A 157 18.25 16.57 9.30
C ALA A 157 19.45 17.43 8.89
N VAL A 158 19.62 17.72 7.60
CA VAL A 158 20.68 18.61 7.11
C VAL A 158 20.45 20.07 7.55
N LYS A 159 19.20 20.53 7.59
CA LYS A 159 18.85 21.89 8.04
C LYS A 159 18.98 22.10 9.54
N GLU A 160 18.76 21.07 10.35
CA GLU A 160 18.87 21.15 11.82
C GLU A 160 20.33 21.02 12.31
N GLY A 161 21.23 20.56 11.46
CA GLY A 161 22.68 20.47 11.73
C GLY A 161 23.50 21.66 11.24
N THR A 162 22.87 22.75 10.77
CA THR A 162 23.52 24.00 10.34
C THR A 162 23.06 25.17 11.19
#